data_AF-A0ABD5GHU7-F1
#
_entry.id   AF-A0ABD5GHU7-F1
#
_cell.length_a   1.000
_cell.length_b   1.000
_cell.length_c   1.000
_cell.angle_alpha   90.00
_cell.angle_beta   90.00
_cell.angle_gamma   90.00
#
_symmetry.space_group_name_H-M   'P 1'
#
loop_
_entity.id
_entity.type
_entity.pdbx_description
1 polymer ?
#
loop_
_entity_poly.entity_id
_entity_poly.type
_entity_poly.pdbx_seq_one_letter_code
_entity_poly.pdbx_strand_id
1 'polypeptide(L)'
;MRQVTELDFRMPEFRNAKVEDYEFRQDGKLVRKDRWERGIHTIRAIIGHGGREFEIDDVVEQVRDVMGDWMRAVPEDWDEMVESKHVDLMLADGSILIECKADGDAFEWNFGVGFSPEDIGETVERWRRSRPNKNAEEGE
;
A
#
# COMPACT_ATOMS: atom_id res chain seq x y z
N MET A 1 17.32 -16.91 -12.64
CA MET A 1 17.10 -17.44 -11.27
C MET A 1 17.66 -18.86 -11.20
N ARG A 2 18.31 -19.25 -10.10
CA ARG A 2 18.78 -20.63 -9.85
C ARG A 2 17.59 -21.50 -9.43
N GLN A 3 17.56 -22.75 -9.89
CA GLN A 3 16.55 -23.73 -9.47
C GLN A 3 16.80 -24.18 -8.02
N VAL A 4 15.72 -24.29 -7.24
CA VAL A 4 15.77 -24.84 -5.88
C VAL A 4 16.03 -26.34 -5.93
N THR A 5 16.88 -26.84 -5.05
CA THR A 5 17.28 -28.26 -4.98
C THR A 5 17.17 -28.79 -3.56
N GLU A 6 17.19 -30.12 -3.39
CA GLU A 6 17.20 -30.75 -2.07
C GLU A 6 18.42 -30.36 -1.21
N LEU A 7 19.53 -29.96 -1.84
CA LEU A 7 20.73 -29.47 -1.14
C LEU A 7 20.42 -28.23 -0.30
N ASP A 8 19.47 -27.41 -0.74
CA ASP A 8 19.05 -26.18 -0.07
C ASP A 8 18.20 -26.48 1.18
N PHE A 9 17.72 -27.71 1.36
CA PHE A 9 16.82 -28.15 2.44
C PHE A 9 17.54 -28.94 3.55
N ARG A 10 18.88 -28.92 3.57
CA ARG A 10 19.69 -29.69 4.54
C ARG A 10 19.59 -29.21 5.99
N MET A 11 18.99 -28.04 6.24
CA MET A 11 18.75 -27.54 7.60
C MET A 11 17.56 -28.25 8.27
N PRO A 12 17.58 -28.46 9.60
CA PRO A 12 16.51 -29.17 10.32
C PRO A 12 15.10 -28.61 10.09
N GLU A 13 14.99 -27.29 9.89
CA GLU A 13 13.71 -26.58 9.66
C GLU A 13 13.02 -26.92 8.32
N PHE A 14 13.73 -27.49 7.35
CA PHE A 14 13.20 -27.83 6.03
C PHE A 14 13.03 -29.34 5.79
N ARG A 15 13.20 -30.16 6.84
CA ARG A 15 13.29 -31.63 6.76
C ARG A 15 12.11 -32.33 6.05
N ASN A 16 10.93 -31.72 6.01
CA ASN A 16 9.72 -32.28 5.35
C ASN A 16 9.17 -31.36 4.24
N ALA A 17 9.91 -30.33 3.87
CA ALA A 17 9.43 -29.36 2.92
C ALA A 17 9.71 -29.83 1.48
N LYS A 18 8.75 -29.65 0.58
CA LYS A 18 8.89 -30.06 -0.82
C LYS A 18 9.55 -28.95 -1.63
N VAL A 19 10.58 -29.30 -2.39
CA VAL A 19 11.34 -28.35 -3.22
C VAL A 19 10.45 -27.55 -4.17
N GLU A 20 9.43 -28.20 -4.74
CA GLU A 20 8.48 -27.59 -5.68
C GLU A 20 7.64 -26.46 -5.08
N ASP A 21 7.48 -26.40 -3.77
CA ASP A 21 6.70 -25.37 -3.06
C ASP A 21 7.53 -24.10 -2.79
N TYR A 22 8.82 -24.08 -3.14
CA TYR A 22 9.75 -23.02 -2.76
C TYR A 22 10.49 -22.38 -3.94
N GLU A 23 10.92 -21.15 -3.75
CA GLU A 23 11.69 -20.36 -4.70
C GLU A 23 12.72 -19.46 -3.99
N PHE A 24 13.72 -18.99 -4.73
CA PHE A 24 14.64 -17.97 -4.26
C PHE A 24 14.07 -16.57 -4.52
N ARG A 25 13.97 -15.77 -3.47
CA ARG A 25 13.70 -14.34 -3.56
C ARG A 25 14.91 -13.60 -4.14
N GLN A 26 14.72 -12.36 -4.62
CA GLN A 26 15.79 -11.53 -5.17
C GLN A 26 16.99 -11.33 -4.22
N ASP A 27 16.76 -11.38 -2.90
CA ASP A 27 17.81 -11.29 -1.89
C ASP A 27 18.49 -12.65 -1.56
N GLY A 28 18.17 -13.70 -2.30
CA GLY A 28 18.74 -15.04 -2.13
C GLY A 28 18.09 -15.88 -1.03
N LYS A 29 17.05 -15.39 -0.34
CA LYS A 29 16.33 -16.19 0.65
C LYS A 29 15.43 -17.23 0.00
N LEU A 30 15.47 -18.45 0.53
CA LEU A 30 14.55 -19.53 0.17
C LEU A 30 13.19 -19.30 0.85
N VAL A 31 12.14 -19.16 0.06
CA VAL A 31 10.79 -18.84 0.54
C VAL A 31 9.74 -19.72 -0.13
N ARG A 32 8.58 -19.91 0.50
CA ARG A 32 7.46 -20.60 -0.15
C ARG A 32 6.86 -19.76 -1.27
N LYS A 33 6.43 -20.41 -2.35
CA LYS A 33 5.76 -19.78 -3.50
C LYS A 33 4.39 -19.22 -3.14
N ASP A 34 3.63 -19.92 -2.30
CA ASP A 34 2.28 -19.54 -1.85
C ASP A 34 2.26 -18.43 -0.77
N ARG A 35 3.41 -17.86 -0.41
CA ARG A 35 3.51 -16.85 0.68
C ARG A 35 2.61 -15.64 0.46
N TRP A 36 2.43 -15.21 -0.80
CA TRP A 36 1.62 -14.06 -1.15
C TRP A 36 0.13 -14.34 -0.92
N GLU A 37 -0.35 -15.49 -1.41
CA GLU A 37 -1.71 -15.98 -1.19
C GLU A 37 -2.01 -16.08 0.32
N ARG A 38 -1.14 -16.74 1.08
CA ARG A 38 -1.28 -16.87 2.54
C ARG A 38 -1.28 -15.52 3.26
N GLY A 39 -0.47 -14.57 2.78
CA GLY A 39 -0.44 -13.20 3.27
C GLY A 39 -1.78 -12.49 3.09
N ILE A 40 -2.36 -12.55 1.89
CA ILE A 40 -3.68 -11.95 1.61
C ILE A 40 -4.78 -12.61 2.43
N HIS A 41 -4.80 -13.95 2.56
CA HIS A 41 -5.76 -14.65 3.44
C HIS A 41 -5.66 -14.17 4.89
N THR A 42 -4.45 -13.91 5.38
CA THR A 42 -4.22 -13.42 6.74
C THR A 42 -4.74 -12.01 6.92
N ILE A 43 -4.44 -11.10 5.98
CA ILE A 43 -4.96 -9.71 5.99
C ILE A 43 -6.49 -9.73 5.98
N ARG A 44 -7.09 -10.53 5.10
CA ARG A 44 -8.54 -10.70 5.02
C ARG A 44 -9.15 -11.19 6.34
N ALA A 45 -8.51 -12.17 6.99
CA ALA A 45 -8.98 -12.70 8.27
C ALA A 45 -8.91 -11.63 9.38
N ILE A 46 -7.89 -10.77 9.38
CA ILE A 46 -7.75 -9.66 10.33
C ILE A 46 -8.88 -8.64 10.13
N ILE A 47 -9.25 -8.33 8.89
CA ILE A 47 -10.30 -7.36 8.56
C ILE A 47 -11.71 -7.93 8.80
N GLY A 48 -11.83 -9.25 8.94
CA GLY A 48 -13.09 -9.90 9.33
C GLY A 48 -14.02 -10.21 8.15
N HIS A 49 -13.51 -10.29 6.92
CA HIS A 49 -14.34 -10.61 5.77
C HIS A 49 -14.82 -12.09 5.80
N GLY A 50 -16.13 -12.27 5.94
CA GLY A 50 -16.77 -13.57 6.07
C GLY A 50 -17.22 -14.18 4.74
N GLY A 51 -16.30 -14.82 4.01
CA GLY A 51 -16.61 -15.62 2.81
C GLY A 51 -15.62 -16.77 2.62
N ARG A 52 -15.93 -17.74 1.76
CA ARG A 52 -14.94 -18.77 1.35
C ARG A 52 -14.08 -18.33 0.16
N GLU A 53 -14.66 -17.55 -0.73
CA GLU A 53 -14.01 -16.95 -1.91
C GLU A 53 -13.88 -15.43 -1.70
N PHE A 54 -12.93 -14.81 -2.40
CA PHE A 54 -12.73 -13.36 -2.44
C PHE A 54 -11.81 -13.01 -3.62
N GLU A 55 -11.92 -11.77 -4.11
CA GLU A 55 -10.93 -11.18 -5.01
C GLU A 55 -9.94 -10.30 -4.23
N ILE A 56 -8.70 -10.20 -4.71
CA ILE A 56 -7.66 -9.39 -4.05
C ILE A 56 -8.10 -7.94 -3.92
N ASP A 57 -8.79 -7.41 -4.94
CA ASP A 57 -9.29 -6.04 -4.97
C ASP A 57 -10.29 -5.77 -3.83
N ASP A 58 -11.17 -6.75 -3.52
CA ASP A 58 -12.10 -6.65 -2.38
C ASP A 58 -11.36 -6.51 -1.05
N VAL A 59 -10.23 -7.21 -0.89
CA VAL A 59 -9.41 -7.14 0.33
C VAL A 59 -8.72 -5.79 0.41
N VAL A 60 -8.20 -5.28 -0.71
CA VAL A 60 -7.55 -3.96 -0.77
C VAL A 60 -8.54 -2.84 -0.45
N GLU A 61 -9.76 -2.89 -1.01
CA GLU A 61 -10.80 -1.91 -0.70
C GLU A 61 -11.16 -1.91 0.79
N GLN A 62 -11.33 -3.08 1.39
CA GLN A 62 -11.59 -3.17 2.83
C GLN A 62 -10.43 -2.69 3.69
N VAL A 63 -9.17 -2.91 3.28
CA VAL A 63 -8.01 -2.30 3.95
C VAL A 63 -8.13 -0.78 3.88
N ARG A 64 -8.52 -0.21 2.73
CA ARG A 64 -8.69 1.24 2.56
C ARG A 64 -9.81 1.77 3.47
N ASP A 65 -10.93 1.06 3.58
CA ASP A 65 -12.04 1.42 4.46
C ASP A 65 -11.64 1.39 5.95
N VAL A 66 -10.94 0.34 6.37
CA VAL A 66 -10.38 0.25 7.74
C VAL A 66 -9.39 1.39 7.99
N MET A 67 -8.62 1.77 6.96
CA MET A 67 -7.71 2.90 7.05
C MET A 67 -8.42 4.25 7.08
N GLY A 68 -9.72 4.35 6.76
CA GLY A 68 -10.59 5.49 7.04
C GLY A 68 -10.22 6.84 6.40
N ASP A 69 -11.11 7.81 6.61
CA ASP A 69 -10.96 9.25 6.33
C ASP A 69 -10.72 9.65 4.87
N TRP A 70 -10.83 8.73 3.92
CA TRP A 70 -10.75 9.03 2.48
C TRP A 70 -12.02 9.71 1.99
N MET A 71 -11.88 10.93 1.50
CA MET A 71 -12.92 11.72 0.87
C MET A 71 -12.77 11.61 -0.65
N ARG A 72 -13.89 11.53 -1.37
CA ARG A 72 -13.86 11.66 -2.82
C ARG A 72 -13.34 13.05 -3.16
N ALA A 73 -12.33 13.11 -4.01
CA ALA A 73 -11.75 14.36 -4.46
C ALA A 73 -12.70 15.04 -5.46
N VAL A 74 -13.08 16.27 -5.15
CA VAL A 74 -13.79 17.17 -6.05
C VAL A 74 -13.11 18.53 -6.06
N PRO A 75 -13.17 19.30 -7.18
CA PRO A 75 -12.49 20.59 -7.27
C PRO A 75 -12.80 21.56 -6.12
N GLU A 76 -13.99 21.47 -5.54
CA GLU A 76 -14.43 22.30 -4.40
C GLU A 76 -13.66 22.03 -3.10
N ASP A 77 -12.97 20.89 -2.98
CA ASP A 77 -12.19 20.54 -1.80
C ASP A 77 -10.85 21.29 -1.72
N TRP A 78 -10.43 21.94 -2.82
CA TRP A 78 -9.08 22.50 -2.95
C TRP A 78 -8.66 23.39 -1.79
N ASP A 79 -9.52 24.32 -1.39
CA ASP A 79 -9.23 25.25 -0.29
C ASP A 79 -9.01 24.49 1.03
N GLU A 80 -9.84 23.49 1.34
CA GLU A 80 -9.69 22.67 2.55
C GLU A 80 -8.41 21.83 2.51
N MET A 81 -8.08 21.29 1.33
CA MET A 81 -6.84 20.55 1.13
C MET A 81 -5.63 21.44 1.43
N VAL A 82 -5.58 22.65 0.86
CA VAL A 82 -4.46 23.60 1.03
C VAL A 82 -4.35 24.05 2.50
N GLU A 83 -5.48 24.31 3.17
CA GLU A 83 -5.52 24.63 4.60
C GLU A 83 -4.94 23.50 5.48
N SER A 84 -5.11 22.25 5.06
CA SER A 84 -4.57 21.08 5.76
C SER A 84 -3.05 20.98 5.70
N LYS A 85 -2.38 21.72 4.79
CA LYS A 85 -0.93 21.77 4.51
C LYS A 85 -0.30 20.47 4.02
N HIS A 86 -0.74 19.33 4.55
CA HIS A 86 -0.30 17.98 4.22
C HIS A 86 -1.51 17.08 4.00
N VAL A 87 -1.58 16.49 2.81
CA VAL A 87 -2.65 15.57 2.40
C VAL A 87 -2.07 14.29 1.82
N ASP A 88 -2.79 13.18 1.98
CA ASP A 88 -2.53 11.97 1.22
C ASP A 88 -3.47 11.96 0.01
N LEU A 89 -2.93 11.68 -1.18
CA LEU A 89 -3.68 11.63 -2.43
C LEU A 89 -3.77 10.19 -2.92
N MET A 90 -4.95 9.77 -3.36
CA MET A 90 -5.18 8.49 -4.04
C MET A 90 -5.49 8.77 -5.51
N LEU A 91 -4.69 8.17 -6.40
CA LEU A 91 -4.85 8.31 -7.84
C LEU A 91 -5.86 7.29 -8.38
N ALA A 92 -6.34 7.52 -9.60
CA ALA A 92 -7.29 6.64 -10.29
C ALA A 92 -6.79 5.20 -10.51
N ASP A 93 -5.46 4.97 -10.49
CA ASP A 93 -4.87 3.63 -10.56
C ASP A 93 -4.78 2.93 -9.19
N GLY A 94 -5.25 3.59 -8.13
CA GLY A 94 -5.22 3.10 -6.76
C GLY A 94 -3.91 3.35 -6.01
N SER A 95 -2.91 3.98 -6.64
CA SER A 95 -1.67 4.43 -6.00
C SER A 95 -1.96 5.49 -4.94
N ILE A 96 -1.23 5.45 -3.83
CA ILE A 96 -1.37 6.41 -2.73
C ILE A 96 -0.06 7.19 -2.57
N LEU A 97 -0.15 8.50 -2.66
CA LEU A 97 0.93 9.45 -2.43
C LEU A 97 0.74 10.07 -1.04
N ILE A 98 1.53 9.61 -0.08
CA ILE A 98 1.47 10.08 1.31
C ILE A 98 2.25 11.39 1.49
N GLU A 99 1.78 12.23 2.40
CA GLU A 99 2.43 13.49 2.81
C GLU A 99 2.70 14.47 1.65
N CYS A 100 1.74 14.61 0.71
CA CYS A 100 1.82 15.66 -0.31
C CYS A 100 1.66 17.02 0.37
N LYS A 101 2.60 17.93 0.11
CA LYS A 101 2.69 19.23 0.78
C LYS A 101 2.13 20.33 -0.12
N ALA A 102 1.33 21.22 0.45
CA ALA A 102 0.93 22.44 -0.24
C ALA A 102 2.15 23.34 -0.51
N ASP A 103 2.37 23.70 -1.76
CA ASP A 103 3.36 24.65 -2.23
C ASP A 103 2.73 25.62 -3.24
N GLY A 104 2.38 26.82 -2.75
CA GLY A 104 1.63 27.80 -3.55
C GLY A 104 0.26 27.27 -3.98
N ASP A 105 0.01 27.25 -5.29
CA ASP A 105 -1.22 26.73 -5.94
C ASP A 105 -1.07 25.27 -6.38
N ALA A 106 -0.18 24.50 -5.76
CA ALA A 106 0.01 23.09 -6.05
C ALA A 106 0.24 22.26 -4.79
N PHE A 107 0.04 20.95 -4.91
CA PHE A 107 0.60 19.96 -4.01
C PHE A 107 1.83 19.32 -4.64
N GLU A 108 2.92 19.25 -3.90
CA GLU A 108 4.12 18.53 -4.30
C GLU A 108 4.28 17.25 -3.47
N TRP A 109 4.51 16.14 -4.15
CA TRP A 109 4.93 14.89 -3.53
C TRP A 109 6.46 14.82 -3.49
N ASN A 110 7.01 14.22 -2.42
CA ASN A 110 8.46 14.20 -2.10
C ASN A 110 9.41 13.66 -3.19
N PHE A 111 8.88 13.09 -4.28
CA PHE A 111 9.64 12.61 -5.44
C PHE A 111 9.46 13.47 -6.70
N GLY A 112 8.97 14.70 -6.57
CA GLY A 112 8.91 15.71 -7.64
C GLY A 112 7.69 15.60 -8.55
N VAL A 113 6.59 15.04 -8.06
CA VAL A 113 5.31 15.00 -8.78
C VAL A 113 4.40 16.07 -8.18
N GLY A 114 3.92 16.99 -9.02
CA GLY A 114 3.03 18.08 -8.63
C GLY A 114 1.58 17.83 -9.05
N PHE A 115 0.64 18.31 -8.25
CA PHE A 115 -0.79 18.29 -8.51
C PHE A 115 -1.38 19.67 -8.32
N SER A 116 -2.26 20.06 -9.22
CA SER A 116 -2.90 21.37 -9.27
C SER A 116 -4.42 21.21 -9.10
N PRO A 117 -5.20 22.30 -8.99
CA PRO A 117 -6.65 22.21 -8.84
C PRO A 117 -7.33 21.41 -9.97
N GLU A 118 -6.79 21.44 -11.18
CA GLU A 118 -7.31 20.72 -12.34
C GLU A 118 -7.11 19.20 -12.28
N ASP A 119 -6.20 18.72 -11.42
CA ASP A 119 -5.98 17.28 -11.22
C ASP A 119 -7.00 16.65 -10.26
N ILE A 120 -7.72 17.47 -9.49
CA ILE A 120 -8.65 17.03 -8.44
C ILE A 120 -9.96 16.54 -9.07
N GLY A 121 -10.28 15.27 -8.86
CA GLY A 121 -11.43 14.61 -9.48
C GLY A 121 -11.14 14.00 -10.87
N GLU A 122 -9.98 14.30 -11.46
CA GLU A 122 -9.52 13.74 -12.74
C GLU A 122 -8.43 12.67 -12.52
N THR A 123 -7.26 13.10 -12.05
CA THR A 123 -6.14 12.20 -11.74
C THR A 123 -6.20 11.73 -10.28
N VAL A 124 -6.55 12.66 -9.38
CA VAL A 124 -6.74 12.41 -7.95
C VAL A 124 -8.20 12.03 -7.72
N GLU A 125 -8.46 10.78 -7.32
CA GLU A 125 -9.81 10.27 -7.09
C GLU A 125 -10.27 10.51 -5.65
N ARG A 126 -9.35 10.38 -4.69
CA ARG A 126 -9.64 10.56 -3.27
C ARG A 126 -8.50 11.28 -2.58
N TRP A 127 -8.81 11.96 -1.48
CA TRP A 127 -7.82 12.58 -0.62
C TRP A 127 -8.19 12.40 0.84
N ARG A 128 -7.22 12.62 1.72
CA ARG A 128 -7.45 12.78 3.15
C ARG A 128 -6.37 13.67 3.77
N ARG A 129 -6.62 14.16 4.97
CA ARG A 129 -5.56 14.81 5.77
C ARG A 129 -4.49 13.78 6.12
N SER A 130 -3.22 14.14 5.91
CA SER A 130 -2.13 13.25 6.28
C SER A 130 -2.14 12.97 7.78
N ARG A 131 -1.92 11.71 8.15
CA ARG A 131 -1.82 11.34 9.56
C ARG A 131 -0.49 11.85 10.12
N PRO A 132 -0.45 12.37 11.37
CA PRO A 132 0.79 12.80 11.97
C PRO A 132 1.79 11.64 12.00
N ASN A 133 2.93 11.86 11.36
CA ASN A 133 3.99 10.88 11.27
C ASN A 133 4.67 10.79 12.64
N LYS A 134 4.44 9.68 13.36
CA LYS A 134 5.02 9.46 14.69
C LYS A 134 6.56 9.46 14.71
N ASN A 135 7.20 9.34 13.55
CA ASN A 135 8.66 9.33 13.42
C ASN A 135 9.26 10.72 13.13
N ALA A 136 8.43 11.76 12.93
CA ALA A 136 8.91 13.12 12.67
C ALA A 136 9.27 13.89 13.95
N GLU A 137 8.80 13.45 15.13
CA GLU A 137 9.04 14.13 16.41
C GLU A 137 10.41 13.82 17.06
N GLU A 138 11.18 12.87 16.54
CA GLU A 138 12.50 12.52 17.10
C GLU A 138 13.69 13.22 16.38
N GLY A 139 13.40 14.18 15.49
CA GLY A 139 14.37 14.74 14.55
C GLY A 139 14.56 16.26 14.56
N GLU A 140 14.20 16.96 15.64
CA GLU A 140 14.54 18.39 15.85
C GLU A 140 15.54 18.61 17.00
#